data_AF-A0A1G9ILV1-F1
#
_entry.id   AF-A0A1G9ILV1-F1
#
_cell.length_a   1.000
_cell.length_b   1.000
_cell.length_c   1.000
_cell.angle_alpha   90.00
_cell.angle_beta   90.00
_cell.angle_gamma   90.00
#
_symmetry.space_group_name_H-M   'P 1'
#
loop_
_entity.id
_entity.type
_entity.pdbx_description
1 polymer ?
#
loop_
_entity_poly.entity_id
_entity_poly.type
_entity_poly.pdbx_seq_one_letter_code
_entity_poly.pdbx_strand_id
1 'polypeptide(L)'
;MSSPDVPTRAPARPGPYIVTGILLTIAIVVPLFVPAYSVAEPSLAGMPFFYWYQMAWIPITSALIGISYWLVSKEDRRRREAVRVVTSPEEER
;
A
#
# COMPACT_ATOMS: atom_id res chain seq x y z
N MET A 1 40.85 2.36 5.07
CA MET A 1 40.35 2.23 3.68
C MET A 1 38.85 2.03 3.79
N SER A 2 38.06 3.08 3.55
CA SER A 2 36.60 2.95 3.53
C SER A 2 36.19 2.26 2.24
N SER A 3 35.52 1.11 2.32
CA SER A 3 34.91 0.49 1.16
C SER A 3 33.95 1.49 0.50
N PRO A 4 33.91 1.59 -0.85
CA PRO A 4 32.88 2.37 -1.51
C PRO A 4 31.51 1.79 -1.11
N ASP A 5 30.64 2.65 -0.58
CA ASP A 5 29.27 2.29 -0.21
C ASP A 5 28.48 2.06 -1.52
N VAL A 6 28.53 0.83 -2.03
CA VAL A 6 27.82 0.45 -3.26
C VAL A 6 26.33 0.37 -2.91
N PRO A 7 25.48 1.26 -3.46
CA PRO A 7 24.08 1.30 -3.08
C PRO A 7 23.40 -0.02 -3.45
N THR A 8 22.90 -0.77 -2.47
CA THR A 8 22.19 -2.03 -2.71
C THR A 8 20.81 -1.81 -3.36
N ARG A 9 20.27 -0.59 -3.33
CA ARG A 9 18.98 -0.23 -3.98
C ARG A 9 19.03 1.16 -4.59
N ALA A 10 18.44 1.30 -5.77
CA ALA A 10 18.25 2.60 -6.42
C ALA A 10 17.38 3.53 -5.56
N PRO A 11 17.45 4.87 -5.73
CA PRO A 11 16.61 5.81 -5.01
C PRO A 11 15.12 5.52 -5.25
N ALA A 12 14.34 5.62 -4.17
CA ALA A 12 12.91 5.34 -4.18
C ALA A 12 12.13 6.48 -4.87
N ARG A 13 11.17 6.15 -5.73
CA ARG A 13 10.22 7.15 -6.24
C ARG A 13 9.18 7.47 -5.16
N PRO A 14 8.85 8.75 -4.90
CA PRO A 14 7.91 9.11 -3.83
C PRO A 14 6.46 8.70 -4.14
N GLY A 15 6.05 8.71 -5.41
CA GLY A 15 4.66 8.48 -5.82
C GLY A 15 4.01 7.20 -5.27
N PRO A 16 4.59 6.00 -5.51
CA PRO A 16 4.09 4.73 -4.98
C PRO A 16 3.84 4.75 -3.46
N TYR A 17 4.76 5.32 -2.68
CA TYR A 17 4.64 5.36 -1.22
C TYR A 17 3.60 6.39 -0.74
N ILE A 18 3.45 7.52 -1.44
CA ILE A 18 2.40 8.50 -1.14
C ILE A 18 1.02 7.87 -1.36
N VAL A 19 0.81 7.19 -2.49
CA VAL A 19 -0.45 6.51 -2.79
C VAL A 19 -0.74 5.42 -1.76
N THR A 20 0.25 4.59 -1.41
CA THR A 20 0.11 3.60 -0.33
C THR A 20 -0.23 4.27 1.01
N GLY A 21 0.42 5.37 1.36
CA GLY A 21 0.10 6.12 2.58
C GLY A 21 -1.34 6.60 2.61
N ILE A 22 -1.86 7.13 1.49
CA ILE A 22 -3.27 7.55 1.38
C ILE A 22 -4.21 6.35 1.52
N LEU A 23 -3.95 5.25 0.81
CA LEU A 23 -4.79 4.04 0.87
C LEU A 23 -4.88 3.46 2.29
N LEU A 24 -3.74 3.39 2.99
CA LEU A 24 -3.69 2.93 4.38
C LEU A 24 -4.37 3.90 5.34
N THR A 25 -4.22 5.21 5.12
CA THR A 25 -4.91 6.23 5.91
C THR A 25 -6.43 6.07 5.77
N ILE A 26 -6.93 5.85 4.55
CA ILE A 26 -8.35 5.58 4.30
C ILE A 26 -8.79 4.29 5.01
N ALA A 27 -8.00 3.22 4.93
CA ALA A 27 -8.30 1.95 5.57
C ALA A 27 -8.41 2.02 7.10
N ILE A 28 -7.78 3.03 7.72
CA ILE A 28 -7.79 3.23 9.18
C ILE A 28 -8.86 4.24 9.59
N VAL A 29 -8.83 5.42 8.98
CA VAL A 29 -9.65 6.57 9.42
C VAL A 29 -11.13 6.34 9.13
N VAL A 30 -11.47 5.73 7.99
CA VAL A 30 -12.88 5.58 7.61
C VAL A 30 -13.62 4.58 8.52
N PRO A 31 -13.07 3.37 8.82
CA PRO A 31 -13.70 2.47 9.78
C PRO A 31 -13.69 2.97 11.22
N LEU A 32 -12.83 3.92 11.58
CA LEU A 32 -12.80 4.52 12.93
C LEU A 32 -13.81 5.67 13.09
N PHE A 33 -14.34 6.21 11.99
CA PHE A 33 -15.29 7.32 12.04
C PHE A 33 -16.71 6.82 12.33
N VAL A 34 -16.90 6.32 13.56
CA VAL A 34 -18.15 5.74 14.10
C VAL A 34 -19.40 6.60 13.82
N PRO A 35 -19.38 7.94 13.96
CA PRO A 35 -20.57 8.75 13.75
C PRO A 35 -21.14 8.64 12.32
N ALA A 36 -20.33 8.31 11.31
CA ALA A 36 -20.81 8.17 9.95
C ALA A 36 -21.68 6.94 9.72
N TYR A 37 -21.57 5.92 10.57
CA TYR A 37 -22.28 4.66 10.39
C TYR A 37 -22.99 4.13 11.63
N SER A 38 -23.06 4.92 12.69
CA SER A 38 -23.92 4.68 13.86
C SER A 38 -25.37 5.12 13.63
N VAL A 39 -25.89 4.99 12.40
CA VAL A 39 -27.28 5.30 12.03
C VAL A 39 -28.10 4.01 11.96
N ALA A 40 -29.35 4.08 12.44
CA ALA A 40 -30.25 2.92 12.49
C ALA A 40 -30.71 2.48 11.09
N GLU A 41 -30.80 3.43 10.16
CA GLU A 41 -31.14 3.23 8.75
C GLU A 41 -29.92 3.59 7.89
N PRO A 42 -29.62 2.87 6.80
CA PRO A 42 -30.41 1.81 6.17
C PRO A 42 -30.14 0.40 6.74
N SER A 43 -31.22 -0.37 6.93
CA SER A 43 -31.11 -1.80 7.21
C SER A 43 -31.06 -2.60 5.90
N LEU A 44 -30.22 -3.64 5.87
CA LEU A 44 -30.06 -4.52 4.71
C LEU A 44 -30.53 -5.92 5.10
N ALA A 45 -31.61 -6.42 4.50
CA ALA A 45 -32.21 -7.72 4.84
C ALA A 45 -32.49 -7.92 6.35
N GLY A 46 -32.86 -6.85 7.06
CA GLY A 46 -33.08 -6.86 8.51
C GLY A 46 -31.81 -6.67 9.37
N MET A 47 -30.61 -6.60 8.77
CA MET A 47 -29.38 -6.24 9.48
C MET A 47 -29.20 -4.72 9.56
N PRO A 48 -28.95 -4.15 10.77
CA PRO A 48 -28.64 -2.73 10.93
C PRO A 48 -27.40 -2.27 10.15
N PHE A 49 -27.35 -0.98 9.81
CA PHE A 49 -26.28 -0.35 9.02
C PHE A 49 -24.88 -0.73 9.49
N PHE A 50 -24.66 -0.60 10.80
CA PHE A 50 -23.40 -0.89 11.46
C PHE A 50 -22.82 -2.25 11.05
N TYR A 51 -23.61 -3.32 11.11
CA TYR A 51 -23.09 -4.68 10.91
C TYR A 51 -22.70 -4.95 9.48
N TRP A 52 -23.60 -4.65 8.53
CA TRP A 52 -23.31 -4.94 7.13
C TRP A 52 -22.21 -4.03 6.59
N TYR A 53 -22.12 -2.80 7.08
CA TYR A 53 -21.05 -1.86 6.73
C TYR A 53 -19.69 -2.40 7.19
N GLN A 54 -19.57 -2.88 8.44
CA GLN A 54 -18.34 -3.51 8.93
C GLN A 54 -17.99 -4.78 8.14
N MET A 55 -18.97 -5.59 7.74
CA MET A 55 -18.73 -6.74 6.88
C MET A 55 -18.26 -6.36 5.48
N ALA A 56 -18.82 -5.31 4.88
CA ALA A 56 -18.36 -4.77 3.59
C ALA A 56 -16.94 -4.22 3.68
N TRP A 57 -16.52 -3.71 4.84
CA TRP A 57 -15.16 -3.23 5.05
C TRP A 57 -14.09 -4.33 5.03
N ILE A 58 -14.43 -5.59 5.31
CA ILE A 58 -13.47 -6.70 5.25
C ILE A 58 -12.85 -6.86 3.84
N PRO A 59 -13.64 -7.03 2.76
CA PRO A 59 -13.08 -7.09 1.42
C PRO A 59 -12.47 -5.76 0.96
N ILE A 60 -13.03 -4.61 1.38
CA ILE A 60 -12.48 -3.28 1.03
C ILE A 60 -11.08 -3.11 1.61
N THR A 61 -10.89 -3.32 2.92
CA THR A 61 -9.57 -3.23 3.57
C THR A 61 -8.57 -4.21 2.97
N SER A 62 -8.99 -5.45 2.70
CA SER A 62 -8.17 -6.45 2.01
C SER A 62 -7.69 -5.94 0.63
N ALA A 63 -8.59 -5.34 -0.16
CA ALA A 63 -8.25 -4.75 -1.45
C ALA A 63 -7.29 -3.56 -1.31
N LEU A 64 -7.52 -2.65 -0.35
CA LEU A 64 -6.65 -1.48 -0.09
C LEU A 64 -5.23 -1.93 0.29
N ILE A 65 -5.11 -2.93 1.16
CA ILE A 65 -3.82 -3.50 1.57
C ILE A 65 -3.17 -4.24 0.39
N GLY A 66 -3.94 -5.01 -0.37
CA GLY A 66 -3.44 -5.72 -1.56
C GLY A 66 -2.88 -4.77 -2.61
N ILE A 67 -3.57 -3.68 -2.92
CA ILE A 67 -3.09 -2.64 -3.85
C ILE A 67 -1.84 -1.96 -3.30
N SER A 68 -1.83 -1.62 -2.01
CA SER A 68 -0.67 -1.03 -1.33
C SER A 68 0.56 -1.92 -1.42
N TYR A 69 0.39 -3.22 -1.15
CA TYR A 69 1.46 -4.22 -1.24
C TYR A 69 1.97 -4.36 -2.67
N TRP A 70 1.06 -4.44 -3.65
CA TRP A 70 1.43 -4.55 -5.06
C TRP A 70 2.23 -3.34 -5.54
N LEU A 71 1.81 -2.14 -5.16
CA LEU A 71 2.44 -0.88 -5.56
C LEU A 71 3.86 -0.76 -5.00
N VAL A 72 4.05 -1.07 -3.72
CA VAL A 72 5.38 -1.06 -3.07
C VAL A 72 6.26 -2.17 -3.63
N SER A 73 5.73 -3.38 -3.81
CA SER A 73 6.49 -4.53 -4.35
C SER A 73 6.98 -4.27 -5.78
N LYS A 74 6.17 -3.60 -6.61
CA LYS A 74 6.55 -3.22 -7.97
C LYS A 74 7.68 -2.19 -7.98
N GLU A 75 7.63 -1.19 -7.10
CA GLU A 75 8.71 -0.21 -6.98
C GLU A 75 9.99 -0.85 -6.44
N ASP A 76 9.89 -1.72 -5.43
CA ASP A 76 11.06 -2.43 -4.89
C ASP A 76 11.72 -3.35 -5.93
N ARG A 77 10.94 -4.02 -6.80
CA ARG A 77 11.48 -4.81 -7.92
C ARG A 77 12.23 -3.92 -8.92
N ARG A 78 11.63 -2.80 -9.34
CA ARG A 78 12.28 -1.81 -10.21
C ARG A 78 13.60 -1.31 -9.63
N ARG A 79 13.64 -1.03 -8.32
CA ARG A 79 14.84 -0.52 -7.64
C ARG A 79 16.00 -1.52 -7.64
N ARG A 80 15.71 -2.82 -7.58
CA ARG A 80 16.71 -3.89 -7.67
C ARG A 80 17.22 -4.07 -9.10
N GLU A 81 16.33 -4.05 -10.08
CA GLU A 81 16.68 -4.13 -11.50
C GLU A 81 17.59 -2.97 -11.92
N ALA A 82 17.30 -1.75 -11.46
CA ALA A 82 18.11 -0.57 -11.75
C ALA A 82 19.55 -0.67 -11.20
N VAL A 83 19.77 -1.28 -10.03
CA VAL A 83 21.12 -1.50 -9.50
C VAL A 83 21.84 -2.59 -10.28
N ARG A 84 21.16 -3.70 -10.59
CA ARG A 84 21.75 -4.82 -11.35
C ARG A 84 22.27 -4.37 -12.74
N VAL A 85 21.50 -3.53 -13.44
CA VAL A 85 21.89 -2.98 -14.75
C VAL A 85 23.11 -2.07 -14.67
N VAL A 86 23.36 -1.42 -13.53
CA VAL A 86 24.54 -0.54 -13.33
C VAL A 86 25.80 -1.34 -13.00
N THR A 87 25.66 -2.51 -12.36
CA THR A 87 26.81 -3.36 -11.98
C THR A 87 27.31 -4.25 -13.12
N SER A 88 26.42 -4.76 -13.99
CA SER A 88 26.79 -5.61 -15.13
C SER A 88 27.65 -5.00 -16.27
N PRO A 89 27.64 -3.67 -16.57
CA PRO A 89 28.40 -3.10 -17.68
C PRO A 89 29.90 -2.98 -17.42
N GLU A 90 30.35 -3.00 -16.16
CA GLU A 90 31.78 -2.91 -15.82
C GLU A 90 32.49 -4.27 -15.82
N GLU A 91 31.76 -5.39 -15.71
CA GLU A 91 32.36 -6.74 -15.75
C GLU A 91 32.71 -7.21 -17.17
N GLU A 92 32.21 -6.54 -18.21
CA GLU A 92 32.39 -6.94 -19.62
C GLU A 92 33.41 -6.07 -20.39
N ARG A 93 34.16 -5.19 -19.70
CA ARG A 93 35.14 -4.26 -20.29
C ARG A 93 36.53 -4.41 -19.69
#